data_AF-A0A948BN39-F1
#
_entry.id   AF-A0A948BN39-F1
#
_cell.length_a   1.000
_cell.length_b   1.000
_cell.length_c   1.000
_cell.angle_alpha   90.00
_cell.angle_beta   90.00
_cell.angle_gamma   90.00
#
_symmetry.space_group_name_H-M   'P 1'
#
loop_
_entity.id
_entity.type
_entity.pdbx_description
1 polymer ?
#
loop_
_entity_poly.entity_id
_entity_poly.type
_entity_poly.pdbx_seq_one_letter_code
_entity_poly.pdbx_strand_id
1 'polypeptide(L)'
;MEYVIHEERRLSFFEKYLTGWVILCIGVGIALGKLFPQVAVVLDQISIYQVSIPIAICLFFMMYPIMVKIDFAEVIKAGKTPKPVILTLFVNWCVKPFTMLAIAWLFLGVLFKG
;
A
#
# COMPACT_ATOMS: atom_id res chain seq x y z
N MET A 1 -21.38 30.32 15.74
CA MET A 1 -20.76 30.34 14.40
C MET A 1 -19.27 30.13 14.62
N GLU A 2 -18.83 28.88 14.69
CA GLU A 2 -17.41 28.53 14.79
C GLU A 2 -16.79 28.74 13.42
N TYR A 3 -15.92 29.75 13.31
CA TYR A 3 -15.10 29.96 12.14
C TYR A 3 -14.04 28.86 12.11
N VAL A 4 -14.30 27.80 11.35
CA VAL A 4 -13.26 26.82 11.01
C VAL A 4 -12.25 27.55 10.14
N ILE A 5 -11.14 27.99 10.74
CA ILE A 5 -9.99 28.48 9.99
C ILE A 5 -9.46 27.27 9.21
N HIS A 6 -9.81 27.18 7.93
CA HIS A 6 -9.11 26.32 7.00
C HIS A 6 -7.72 26.92 6.81
N GLU A 7 -6.77 26.49 7.64
CA GLU A 7 -5.37 26.72 7.39
C GLU A 7 -5.05 26.10 6.03
N GLU A 8 -4.78 26.94 5.02
CA GLU A 8 -4.32 26.48 3.71
C GLU A 8 -3.00 25.74 3.92
N ARG A 9 -3.09 24.43 4.17
CA ARG A 9 -1.92 23.55 4.17
C ARG A 9 -1.40 23.53 2.74
N ARG A 10 -0.46 24.42 2.42
CA ARG A 10 0.28 24.37 1.16
C ARG A 10 0.97 23.01 1.13
N LEU A 11 0.53 22.16 0.21
CA LEU A 11 1.17 20.87 -0.06
C LEU A 11 2.66 21.09 -0.28
N SER A 12 3.49 20.34 0.43
CA SER A 12 4.94 20.38 0.25
C SER A 12 5.29 20.01 -1.19
N PHE A 13 6.43 20.49 -1.72
CA PHE A 13 6.89 20.12 -3.07
C PHE A 13 6.92 18.60 -3.27
N PHE A 14 7.31 17.85 -2.24
CA PHE A 14 7.31 16.39 -2.25
C PHE A 14 5.90 15.80 -2.40
N GLU A 15 4.93 16.29 -1.63
CA GLU A 15 3.53 15.84 -1.67
C GLU A 15 2.87 16.17 -3.02
N LYS A 16 3.18 17.36 -3.57
CA LYS A 16 2.66 17.82 -4.85
C LYS A 16 3.14 16.97 -6.03
N TYR A 17 4.39 16.51 -5.99
CA TYR A 17 4.99 15.70 -7.05
C TYR A 17 5.11 14.21 -6.69
N LEU A 18 4.35 13.75 -5.68
CA LEU A 18 4.47 12.39 -5.13
C LEU A 18 4.34 11.31 -6.21
N THR A 19 3.40 11.44 -7.15
CA THR A 19 3.23 10.50 -8.26
C THR A 19 4.48 10.39 -9.12
N GLY A 20 5.15 11.51 -9.42
CA GLY A 20 6.40 11.52 -10.19
C GLY A 20 7.53 10.83 -9.43
N TRP A 21 7.66 11.11 -8.13
CA TRP A 21 8.63 10.45 -7.26
C TRP A 21 8.37 8.94 -7.16
N VAL A 22 7.12 8.49 -7.06
CA VAL A 22 6.77 7.07 -7.03
C VAL A 22 7.19 6.37 -8.32
N ILE A 23 6.88 6.94 -9.48
CA ILE A 23 7.28 6.39 -10.78
C ILE A 23 8.81 6.32 -10.90
N LEU A 24 9.50 7.38 -10.47
CA LEU A 24 10.97 7.41 -10.44
C LEU A 24 11.53 6.28 -9.55
N CYS A 25 11.02 6.13 -8.33
CA CYS A 25 11.44 5.07 -7.41
C CYS A 25 11.18 3.67 -7.97
N ILE A 26 10.06 3.44 -8.65
CA ILE A 26 9.76 2.16 -9.32
C ILE A 26 10.79 1.91 -10.43
N GLY A 27 11.06 2.90 -11.29
CA GLY A 27 12.02 2.76 -12.38
C GLY A 27 13.44 2.47 -11.88
N VAL A 28 13.90 3.23 -10.87
CA VAL A 28 15.19 3.01 -10.22
C VAL A 28 15.25 1.64 -9.56
N GLY A 29 14.20 1.23 -8.85
CA GLY A 29 14.11 -0.09 -8.22
C GLY A 29 14.22 -1.24 -9.23
N ILE A 30 13.54 -1.14 -10.37
CA ILE A 30 13.64 -2.13 -11.46
C ILE A 30 15.05 -2.17 -12.04
N ALA A 31 15.67 -1.00 -12.30
CA ALA A 31 17.03 -0.92 -12.84
C ALA A 31 18.06 -1.54 -11.87
N LEU A 32 17.99 -1.20 -10.58
CA LEU A 32 18.85 -1.76 -9.56
C LEU A 32 18.64 -3.27 -9.39
N GLY A 33 17.38 -3.73 -9.39
CA GLY A 33 17.06 -5.16 -9.31
C GLY A 33 17.61 -5.98 -10.49
N LYS A 34 17.70 -5.38 -11.69
CA LYS A 34 18.31 -6.02 -12.86
C LYS A 34 19.84 -6.00 -12.83
N LEU A 35 20.46 -4.90 -12.39
CA LEU A 35 21.92 -4.74 -12.37
C LEU A 35 22.58 -5.52 -11.21
N PHE A 36 21.89 -5.66 -10.08
CA PHE A 36 22.40 -6.30 -8.87
C PHE A 36 21.43 -7.39 -8.37
N PRO A 37 21.28 -8.51 -9.08
CA PRO A 37 20.37 -9.60 -8.69
C PRO A 37 20.76 -10.23 -7.35
N GLN A 38 22.04 -10.13 -6.95
CA GLN A 38 22.53 -10.57 -5.65
C GLN A 38 21.85 -9.86 -4.48
N VAL A 39 21.38 -8.62 -4.65
CA VAL A 39 20.65 -7.89 -3.60
C VAL A 39 19.33 -8.59 -3.28
N ALA A 40 18.60 -9.07 -4.30
CA ALA A 40 17.38 -9.82 -4.09
C ALA A 40 17.64 -11.16 -3.39
N VAL A 41 18.73 -11.86 -3.75
CA VAL A 41 19.13 -13.12 -3.10
C VAL A 41 19.49 -12.89 -1.63
N VAL A 42 20.23 -11.83 -1.30
CA VAL A 42 20.59 -11.52 0.10
C VAL A 42 19.34 -11.14 0.91
N LEU A 43 18.41 -10.37 0.34
CA LEU A 43 17.14 -10.04 1.00
C LEU A 43 16.27 -11.29 1.25
N ASP A 44 16.32 -12.26 0.35
CA ASP A 44 15.66 -13.56 0.48
C ASP A 44 16.36 -14.49 1.49
N GLN A 45 17.69 -14.43 1.59
CA GLN A 45 18.44 -15.14 2.63
C GLN A 45 18.17 -14.62 4.04
N ILE A 46 17.80 -13.34 4.18
CA ILE A 46 17.33 -12.73 5.43
C ILE A 46 15.80 -12.91 5.56
N SER A 47 15.29 -14.07 5.16
CA SER A 47 13.90 -14.46 5.36
C SER A 47 13.78 -15.57 6.41
N ILE A 48 12.69 -15.52 7.15
CA ILE A 48 12.31 -16.58 8.09
C ILE A 48 10.90 -17.01 7.69
N TYR A 49 10.68 -18.32 7.49
CA TYR A 49 9.40 -18.87 7.04
C TYR A 49 8.82 -18.18 5.79
N GLN A 50 9.67 -17.92 4.77
CA GLN A 50 9.27 -17.28 3.50
C GLN A 50 8.85 -15.80 3.64
N VAL A 51 9.15 -15.17 4.78
CA VAL A 51 8.90 -13.74 5.01
C VAL A 51 10.23 -13.02 5.17
N SER A 52 10.56 -12.12 4.24
CA SER A 52 11.78 -11.30 4.32
C SER A 52 11.70 -10.29 5.46
N ILE A 53 12.61 -10.38 6.42
CA ILE A 53 12.66 -9.49 7.59
C ILE A 53 12.75 -8.01 7.17
N PRO A 54 13.58 -7.61 6.19
CA PRO A 54 13.67 -6.21 5.77
C PRO A 54 12.33 -5.67 5.24
N ILE A 55 11.62 -6.47 4.46
CA ILE A 55 10.32 -6.09 3.90
C ILE A 55 9.28 -6.00 5.03
N ALA A 56 9.29 -6.93 5.97
CA ALA A 56 8.40 -6.91 7.13
C ALA A 56 8.60 -5.63 7.98
N ILE A 57 9.85 -5.20 8.20
CA ILE A 57 10.17 -3.95 8.91
C ILE A 57 9.62 -2.73 8.14
N CYS A 58 9.81 -2.68 6.82
CA CYS A 58 9.27 -1.61 5.98
C CYS A 58 7.73 -1.55 6.06
N LEU A 59 7.06 -2.69 5.95
CA LEU A 59 5.60 -2.77 6.06
C LEU A 59 5.12 -2.36 7.46
N PHE A 60 5.83 -2.77 8.51
CA PHE A 60 5.54 -2.34 9.87
C PHE A 60 5.61 -0.82 10.02
N PHE A 61 6.67 -0.18 9.51
CA PHE A 61 6.80 1.28 9.53
C PHE A 61 5.77 2.02 8.67
N MET A 62 5.22 1.39 7.64
CA MET A 62 4.11 1.97 6.87
C MET A 62 2.78 1.87 7.62
N MET A 63 2.55 0.77 8.35
CA MET A 63 1.30 0.52 9.08
C MET A 63 1.25 1.26 10.42
N TYR A 64 2.37 1.32 11.15
CA TYR A 64 2.45 1.87 12.51
C TYR A 64 1.97 3.33 12.62
N PRO A 65 2.35 4.27 11.72
CA PRO A 65 1.90 5.66 11.80
C PRO A 65 0.40 5.81 11.62
N ILE A 66 -0.22 4.96 10.81
CA ILE A 66 -1.68 4.98 10.64
C ILE A 66 -2.33 4.49 11.94
N MET A 67 -1.84 3.38 12.50
CA MET A 67 -2.39 2.79 13.74
C MET A 67 -2.34 3.76 14.93
N VAL A 68 -1.21 4.45 15.15
CA VAL A 68 -1.06 5.39 16.27
C VAL A 68 -1.89 6.67 16.10
N LYS A 69 -2.25 7.03 14.86
CA LYS A 69 -3.09 8.20 14.57
C LYS A 69 -4.58 7.93 14.65
N ILE A 70 -5.02 6.69 14.88
CA ILE A 70 -6.44 6.35 14.97
C ILE A 70 -7.01 6.84 16.31
N ASP A 71 -8.11 7.60 16.25
CA ASP A 71 -8.89 7.99 17.42
C ASP A 71 -9.92 6.91 17.76
N PHE A 72 -9.81 6.32 18.96
CA PHE A 72 -10.74 5.29 19.44
C PHE A 72 -12.20 5.79 19.55
N ALA A 73 -12.43 7.09 19.78
CA ALA A 73 -13.78 7.64 19.81
C ALA A 73 -14.43 7.59 18.42
N GLU A 74 -13.66 7.84 17.35
CA GLU A 74 -14.13 7.70 15.98
C GLU A 74 -14.40 6.24 15.61
N VAL A 75 -13.58 5.29 16.09
CA VAL A 75 -13.81 3.85 15.91
C VAL A 75 -15.14 3.41 16.52
N ILE A 76 -15.43 3.85 17.75
CA ILE A 76 -16.71 3.54 18.42
C ILE A 76 -17.88 4.14 17.64
N LYS A 77 -17.73 5.38 17.12
CA LYS A 77 -18.75 6.03 16.29
C LYS A 77 -18.96 5.28 14.96
N ALA A 78 -17.89 4.83 14.31
CA ALA A 78 -17.96 4.01 13.09
C ALA A 78 -18.67 2.67 13.34
N GLY A 79 -18.48 2.07 14.52
CA GLY A 79 -19.20 0.86 14.94
C GLY A 79 -20.72 1.06 15.05
N LYS A 80 -21.20 2.27 15.38
CA LYS A 80 -22.64 2.59 15.42
C LYS A 80 -23.27 2.71 14.03
N THR A 81 -22.47 2.89 12.98
CA THR A 81 -22.91 2.94 11.58
C THR A 81 -22.13 1.94 10.74
N PRO A 82 -22.45 0.63 10.83
CA PRO A 82 -21.61 -0.43 10.25
C PRO A 82 -21.78 -0.59 8.74
N LYS A 83 -22.87 -0.10 8.15
CA LYS A 83 -23.15 -0.23 6.70
C LYS A 83 -21.96 0.18 5.80
N PRO A 84 -21.37 1.38 5.95
CA PRO A 84 -20.20 1.78 5.16
C PRO A 84 -18.97 0.89 5.44
N VAL A 85 -18.71 0.54 6.70
CA VAL A 85 -17.55 -0.29 7.08
C VAL A 85 -17.65 -1.68 6.46
N ILE A 86 -18.83 -2.32 6.53
CA ILE A 86 -19.07 -3.64 5.94
C ILE A 86 -18.94 -3.58 4.43
N LEU A 87 -19.47 -2.53 3.77
CA LEU A 87 -19.33 -2.37 2.32
C LEU A 87 -17.86 -2.24 1.92
N THR A 88 -17.08 -1.41 2.62
CA THR A 88 -15.65 -1.27 2.35
C THR A 88 -14.91 -2.58 2.60
N LEU A 89 -15.23 -3.32 3.67
CA LEU A 89 -14.61 -4.60 3.97
C LEU A 89 -14.94 -5.64 2.88
N PHE A 90 -16.19 -5.73 2.45
CA PHE A 90 -16.63 -6.61 1.37
C PHE A 90 -15.92 -6.30 0.05
N VAL A 91 -15.85 -5.03 -0.34
CA VAL A 91 -15.13 -4.65 -1.56
C VAL A 91 -13.64 -4.93 -1.44
N ASN A 92 -13.03 -4.64 -0.28
CA ASN A 92 -11.58 -4.81 -0.08
C ASN A 92 -11.17 -6.29 0.00
N TRP A 93 -11.97 -7.13 0.66
CA TRP A 93 -11.62 -8.53 0.92
C TRP A 93 -12.27 -9.52 -0.04
N CYS A 94 -13.45 -9.25 -0.57
CA CYS A 94 -14.08 -10.12 -1.56
C CYS A 94 -13.73 -9.65 -2.96
N VAL A 95 -14.00 -8.40 -3.33
CA VAL A 95 -13.84 -7.97 -4.72
C VAL A 95 -12.36 -7.88 -5.13
N LYS A 96 -11.51 -7.19 -4.36
CA LYS A 96 -10.12 -6.95 -4.79
C LYS A 96 -9.31 -8.24 -5.05
N PRO A 97 -9.35 -9.30 -4.23
CA PRO A 97 -8.57 -10.51 -4.51
C PRO A 97 -9.00 -11.22 -5.80
N PHE A 98 -10.31 -11.29 -6.07
CA PHE A 98 -10.80 -11.89 -7.31
C PHE A 98 -10.50 -11.03 -8.53
N THR A 99 -10.59 -9.71 -8.41
CA THR A 99 -10.17 -8.80 -9.49
C THR A 99 -8.68 -8.96 -9.80
N MET A 100 -7.83 -9.05 -8.77
CA MET A 100 -6.39 -9.28 -8.95
C MET A 100 -6.13 -10.61 -9.67
N LEU A 101 -6.79 -11.69 -9.24
CA LEU A 101 -6.66 -13.01 -9.87
C LEU A 101 -7.18 -13.00 -11.32
N ALA A 102 -8.32 -12.36 -11.58
CA ALA A 102 -8.89 -12.26 -12.92
C ALA A 102 -7.96 -11.52 -13.88
N ILE A 103 -7.38 -10.39 -13.44
CA ILE A 103 -6.40 -9.64 -14.22
C ILE A 103 -5.15 -10.48 -14.44
N ALA A 104 -4.60 -11.11 -13.39
CA ALA A 104 -3.42 -11.97 -13.51
C ALA A 104 -3.66 -13.14 -14.47
N TRP A 105 -4.82 -13.78 -14.41
CA TRP A 105 -5.21 -14.88 -15.30
C TRP A 105 -5.36 -14.41 -16.75
N LEU A 106 -5.99 -13.26 -16.98
CA LEU A 106 -6.14 -12.68 -18.32
C LEU A 106 -4.77 -12.42 -18.96
N PHE A 107 -3.86 -11.76 -18.25
CA PHE A 107 -2.54 -11.42 -18.80
C PHE A 107 -1.61 -12.63 -18.89
N LEU A 108 -1.39 -13.34 -17.79
CA LEU A 108 -0.40 -14.44 -17.75
C LEU A 108 -0.92 -15.73 -18.38
N GLY A 109 -2.22 -15.99 -18.31
CA GLY A 109 -2.83 -17.24 -18.76
C GLY A 109 -3.39 -17.20 -20.19
N VAL A 110 -3.81 -16.04 -20.68
CA VAL A 110 -4.43 -15.90 -22.01
C VAL A 110 -3.56 -15.06 -22.95
N LEU A 111 -3.24 -13.82 -22.58
CA LEU A 111 -2.56 -12.88 -23.49
C LEU A 111 -1.07 -13.19 -23.70
N PHE A 112 -0.34 -13.56 -22.65
CA PHE A 112 1.10 -13.81 -22.70
C PHE A 112 1.47 -15.30 -22.79
N LYS A 113 0.48 -16.17 -22.87
CA LYS A 113 0.68 -17.62 -23.05
C LYS A 113 0.90 -18.01 -24.52
N GLY A 114 0.72 -17.07 -25.45
CA GLY A 114 1.07 -17.19 -26.87
C GLY A 114 2.54 -16.94 -27.14
#